data_AF-Q41437-F1
#
_entry.id   AF-Q41437-F1
#
_cell.length_a   1.000
_cell.length_b   1.000
_cell.length_c   1.000
_cell.angle_alpha   90.00
_cell.angle_beta   90.00
_cell.angle_gamma   90.00
#
_symmetry.space_group_name_H-M   'P 1'
#
loop_
_entity.id
_entity.type
_entity.pdbx_description
1 polymer ?
#
loop_
_entity_poly.entity_id
_entity_poly.type
_entity_poly.pdbx_seq_one_letter_code
_entity_poly.pdbx_strand_id
1 'polypeptide(L)'
;MDVRRRSEKPVYPSKVFGADEKPLKPHNNQQQEDNNTLLIDASDALPLPLYLTNGLFFTMFFSVMYFLLSRWREKIRNSTPLHVVTLSELGAIVSLIASVIYLLGFFGIGFVQTFVSRGNNDSWDENDEEFLLKEDSRCGPATTLGCAIPAPPARQISPMAPPQPAMSMVEKPSPLITPASSEEDEEIINSVVQGKFPSYSLVIQLGDVSAAASLRKEVMQRITGKSLEGLPLEGFTYESILGQCCEMPIGYVQIPVGIAGPLLLNGKEFSVPMATTEGCLVASTNRGCKAIYASGGATCIVLRDGMTRAPCVRFGTAKRAAELKFFVEDPIKFETLANVFNQSSRFGRLQRIQCAIAGKNLYMRFVCSTGDAMGMNMVSKGVQNVLDYLQNEYPDMDVIGISGNFCSDKKPAAVNWIEGRGKSVVCEAIITEEVVKKVLKTEVAALVELNMLKNLTGSAMAGALGGFNAHASNIVSAVFIATGQDPAQNIESSHCITMMEAVNDGKDLHISVTMPSIEVGTVGGGTQLASQSACLNLLGVKGANREAPGSNARLLATVVAGSVLAGELSLMSAISAGQLVNSHMKYNRSTKASS
;
A
#
# COMPACT_ATOMS: atom_id res chain seq x y z
N MET A 1 -21.54 -27.04 44.13
CA MET A 1 -22.04 -25.68 44.42
C MET A 1 -22.15 -24.97 43.08
N ASP A 2 -23.22 -25.29 42.36
CA ASP A 2 -24.37 -24.40 42.08
C ASP A 2 -24.05 -23.46 40.91
N VAL A 3 -24.54 -23.60 39.65
CA VAL A 3 -25.83 -23.96 39.02
C VAL A 3 -26.31 -22.73 38.21
N ARG A 4 -26.87 -23.01 37.01
CA ARG A 4 -27.70 -22.18 36.09
C ARG A 4 -26.95 -21.53 34.92
N ARG A 5 -27.07 -22.03 33.69
CA ARG A 5 -28.22 -22.21 32.75
C ARG A 5 -28.26 -21.06 31.72
N ARG A 6 -28.16 -21.46 30.45
CA ARG A 6 -28.39 -20.68 29.21
C ARG A 6 -29.80 -20.06 29.18
N SER A 7 -29.94 -18.96 28.44
CA SER A 7 -31.20 -18.50 27.84
C SER A 7 -31.05 -18.47 26.32
N GLU A 8 -32.04 -19.03 25.62
CA GLU A 8 -32.19 -19.07 24.16
C GLU A 8 -32.87 -17.79 23.63
N LYS A 9 -32.67 -17.51 22.33
CA LYS A 9 -33.18 -16.36 21.55
C LYS A 9 -34.70 -16.45 21.28
N PRO A 10 -35.40 -15.33 20.99
CA PRO A 10 -36.73 -15.38 20.37
C PRO A 10 -36.64 -15.29 18.83
N VAL A 11 -37.40 -16.17 18.16
CA VAL A 11 -37.68 -16.20 16.71
C VAL A 11 -39.03 -15.51 16.47
N TYR A 12 -39.12 -14.59 15.51
CA TYR A 12 -40.38 -13.98 15.07
C TYR A 12 -41.08 -14.83 13.98
N PRO A 13 -42.42 -14.96 14.00
CA PRO A 13 -43.16 -15.82 13.08
C PRO A 13 -43.58 -15.08 11.79
N SER A 14 -43.46 -15.76 10.64
CA SER A 14 -44.02 -15.38 9.35
C SER A 14 -45.51 -15.73 9.25
N LYS A 15 -46.31 -14.80 8.71
CA LYS A 15 -47.74 -15.01 8.39
C LYS A 15 -47.90 -15.55 6.97
N VAL A 16 -48.75 -16.56 6.84
CA VAL A 16 -49.21 -17.20 5.60
C VAL A 16 -50.62 -16.70 5.26
N PHE A 17 -50.84 -16.34 3.99
CA PHE A 17 -52.11 -16.34 3.25
C PHE A 17 -51.71 -16.77 1.81
N GLY A 18 -52.04 -17.96 1.30
CA GLY A 18 -53.36 -18.37 0.77
C GLY A 18 -53.48 -17.93 -0.70
N ALA A 19 -52.81 -18.60 -1.66
CA ALA A 19 -53.33 -19.67 -2.54
C ALA A 19 -54.45 -19.21 -3.52
N ASP A 20 -54.08 -18.92 -4.77
CA ASP A 20 -54.70 -19.42 -6.02
C ASP A 20 -54.27 -18.55 -7.23
N GLU A 21 -53.43 -19.10 -8.12
CA GLU A 21 -53.59 -19.12 -9.59
C GLU A 21 -52.29 -19.51 -10.32
N LYS A 22 -52.49 -20.19 -11.46
CA LYS A 22 -51.63 -21.16 -12.16
C LYS A 22 -50.46 -20.57 -12.99
N PRO A 23 -49.49 -21.42 -13.40
CA PRO A 23 -48.20 -20.99 -13.94
C PRO A 23 -48.23 -20.77 -15.46
N LEU A 24 -47.52 -19.75 -15.96
CA LEU A 24 -47.29 -19.56 -17.39
C LEU A 24 -45.79 -19.53 -17.71
N LYS A 25 -45.44 -20.44 -18.62
CA LYS A 25 -44.14 -20.79 -19.20
C LYS A 25 -43.62 -19.71 -20.20
N PRO A 26 -42.33 -19.75 -20.60
CA PRO A 26 -41.63 -18.63 -21.19
C PRO A 26 -41.95 -18.47 -22.68
N HIS A 27 -42.16 -17.23 -23.12
CA HIS A 27 -42.33 -16.90 -24.53
C HIS A 27 -41.12 -16.12 -25.05
N ASN A 28 -40.31 -16.81 -25.85
CA ASN A 28 -39.62 -16.22 -26.99
C ASN A 28 -40.67 -15.62 -27.94
N ASN A 29 -40.50 -14.35 -28.31
CA ASN A 29 -40.54 -13.84 -29.68
C ASN A 29 -40.40 -12.32 -29.70
N GLN A 30 -39.30 -11.88 -30.31
CA GLN A 30 -39.26 -10.88 -31.39
C GLN A 30 -40.36 -9.81 -31.38
N GLN A 31 -39.99 -8.59 -30.96
CA GLN A 31 -40.27 -7.30 -31.62
C GLN A 31 -40.13 -6.15 -30.61
N GLN A 32 -38.93 -5.56 -30.54
CA GLN A 32 -38.81 -4.11 -30.41
C GLN A 32 -37.41 -3.70 -30.89
N GLU A 33 -37.36 -3.50 -32.20
CA GLU A 33 -36.34 -2.74 -32.91
C GLU A 33 -36.35 -1.27 -32.43
N ASP A 34 -35.23 -0.60 -32.68
CA ASP A 34 -35.03 0.85 -32.60
C ASP A 34 -34.85 1.47 -31.21
N ASN A 35 -33.71 1.14 -30.58
CA ASN A 35 -32.96 2.11 -29.79
C ASN A 35 -31.45 1.88 -29.96
N ASN A 36 -30.99 1.92 -31.22
CA ASN A 36 -29.61 2.28 -31.51
C ASN A 36 -29.46 3.77 -31.18
N THR A 37 -29.19 4.08 -29.92
CA THR A 37 -28.63 5.37 -29.55
C THR A 37 -27.24 5.41 -30.20
N LEU A 38 -27.19 5.99 -31.39
CA LEU A 38 -25.97 6.42 -32.06
C LEU A 38 -25.10 7.12 -31.03
N LEU A 39 -24.12 6.40 -30.48
CA LEU A 39 -22.92 7.00 -29.93
C LEU A 39 -22.27 7.70 -31.11
N ILE A 40 -22.64 8.97 -31.29
CA ILE A 40 -21.92 9.90 -32.16
C ILE A 40 -20.53 9.95 -31.57
N ASP A 41 -19.64 9.16 -32.18
CA ASP A 41 -18.25 9.15 -31.84
C ASP A 41 -17.72 10.55 -32.20
N ALA A 42 -16.98 11.19 -31.29
CA ALA A 42 -16.48 12.56 -31.48
C ALA A 42 -15.56 12.68 -32.72
N SER A 43 -15.27 11.55 -33.37
CA SER A 43 -14.62 11.42 -34.67
C SER A 43 -15.43 11.91 -35.87
N ASP A 44 -16.76 11.99 -35.78
CA ASP A 44 -17.62 12.33 -36.93
C ASP A 44 -17.77 13.85 -37.16
N ALA A 45 -17.15 14.68 -36.32
CA ALA A 45 -17.27 16.14 -36.36
C ALA A 45 -16.13 16.87 -37.11
N LEU A 46 -15.18 16.15 -37.73
CA LEU A 46 -14.01 16.76 -38.38
C LEU A 46 -13.97 16.47 -39.89
N PRO A 47 -13.76 17.49 -40.76
CA PRO A 47 -13.75 17.32 -42.22
C PRO A 47 -12.52 16.60 -42.78
N LEU A 48 -11.67 16.00 -41.92
CA LEU A 48 -10.42 15.35 -42.28
C LEU A 48 -10.22 14.06 -41.47
N PRO A 49 -9.58 13.02 -42.04
CA PRO A 49 -9.29 11.77 -41.33
C PRO A 49 -8.55 12.03 -40.01
N LEU A 50 -8.96 11.38 -38.93
CA LEU A 50 -8.41 11.59 -37.59
C LEU A 50 -6.88 11.56 -37.51
N TYR A 51 -6.25 10.63 -38.24
CA TYR A 51 -4.79 10.49 -38.23
C TYR A 51 -4.08 11.71 -38.86
N LEU A 52 -4.70 12.33 -39.85
CA LEU A 52 -4.22 13.56 -40.50
C LEU A 52 -4.36 14.74 -39.57
N THR A 53 -5.52 14.88 -38.91
CA THR A 53 -5.79 15.96 -37.96
C THR A 53 -4.86 15.84 -36.75
N ASN A 54 -4.73 14.65 -36.17
CA ASN A 54 -3.77 14.39 -35.08
C ASN A 54 -2.33 14.67 -35.52
N GLY A 55 -1.92 14.16 -36.69
CA GLY A 55 -0.58 14.41 -37.24
C GLY A 55 -0.28 15.91 -37.36
N LEU A 56 -1.24 16.69 -37.85
CA LEU A 56 -1.13 18.14 -38.01
C LEU A 56 -1.02 18.87 -36.67
N PHE A 57 -1.89 18.55 -35.70
CA PHE A 57 -1.84 19.19 -34.38
C PHE A 57 -0.60 18.79 -33.57
N PHE A 58 -0.12 17.55 -33.69
CA PHE A 58 1.15 17.13 -33.09
C PHE A 58 2.34 17.87 -33.70
N THR A 59 2.44 17.94 -35.04
CA THR A 59 3.53 18.68 -35.69
C THR A 59 3.46 20.17 -35.38
N MET A 60 2.27 20.75 -35.35
CA MET A 60 2.07 22.14 -34.95
C MET A 60 2.51 22.37 -33.50
N PHE A 61 2.09 21.52 -32.55
CA PHE A 61 2.47 21.63 -31.15
C PHE A 61 4.00 21.62 -30.97
N PHE A 62 4.68 20.61 -31.51
CA PHE A 62 6.13 20.49 -31.33
C PHE A 62 6.93 21.56 -32.08
N SER A 63 6.53 21.93 -33.29
CA SER A 63 7.22 22.98 -34.07
C SER A 63 7.09 24.36 -33.43
N VAL A 64 5.89 24.71 -32.96
CA VAL A 64 5.60 25.99 -32.31
C VAL A 64 6.25 26.07 -30.93
N MET A 65 6.20 24.97 -30.15
CA MET A 65 6.91 24.87 -28.88
C MET A 65 8.42 25.08 -29.07
N TYR A 66 9.01 24.41 -30.05
CA TYR A 66 10.44 24.56 -30.37
C TYR A 66 10.80 26.00 -30.76
N PHE A 67 9.97 26.65 -31.58
CA PHE A 67 10.15 28.04 -31.97
C PHE A 67 10.10 28.99 -30.76
N LEU A 68 9.11 28.84 -29.87
CA LEU A 68 8.97 29.67 -28.67
C LEU A 68 10.14 29.48 -27.70
N LEU A 69 10.56 28.24 -27.45
CA LEU A 69 11.72 27.94 -26.61
C LEU A 69 13.01 28.54 -27.18
N SER A 70 13.19 28.49 -28.50
CA SER A 70 14.35 29.09 -29.17
C SER A 70 14.38 30.61 -29.04
N ARG A 71 13.23 31.28 -29.19
CA ARG A 71 13.11 32.74 -29.03
C ARG A 71 13.25 33.20 -27.58
N TRP A 72 12.66 32.47 -26.63
CA TRP A 72 12.82 32.77 -25.21
C TRP A 72 14.28 32.59 -24.77
N ARG A 73 14.99 31.58 -25.30
CA ARG A 73 16.43 31.43 -25.08
C ARG A 73 17.23 32.64 -25.59
N GLU A 74 16.91 33.18 -26.77
CA GLU A 74 17.54 34.40 -27.28
C GLU A 74 17.25 35.63 -26.39
N LYS A 75 16.01 35.81 -25.95
CA LYS A 75 15.62 36.91 -25.06
C LYS A 75 16.32 36.85 -23.72
N ILE A 76 16.42 35.67 -23.12
CA ILE A 76 17.17 35.45 -21.87
C ILE A 76 18.65 35.83 -22.07
N ARG A 77 19.25 35.43 -23.20
CA ARG A 77 20.64 35.76 -23.52
C ARG A 77 20.87 37.26 -23.72
N ASN A 78 19.88 37.98 -24.24
CA ASN A 78 19.96 39.41 -24.55
C ASN A 78 19.30 40.30 -23.48
N SER A 79 18.95 39.76 -22.30
CA SER A 79 18.25 40.47 -21.21
C SER A 79 16.98 41.21 -21.66
N THR A 80 16.29 40.67 -22.66
CA THR A 80 15.03 41.24 -23.16
C THR A 80 13.87 40.68 -22.34
N PRO A 81 12.94 41.51 -21.81
CA PRO A 81 11.83 41.00 -21.00
C PRO A 81 10.93 40.04 -21.80
N LEU A 82 10.57 38.89 -21.21
CA LEU A 82 9.76 37.87 -21.88
C LEU A 82 8.35 38.35 -22.28
N HIS A 83 7.80 39.34 -21.57
CA HIS A 83 6.48 39.92 -21.86
C HIS A 83 6.45 40.80 -23.11
N VAL A 84 7.62 41.14 -23.69
CA VAL A 84 7.70 41.90 -24.94
C VAL A 84 7.60 40.94 -26.10
N VAL A 85 6.40 40.74 -26.64
CA VAL A 85 6.11 39.69 -27.64
C VAL A 85 6.10 40.29 -29.06
N THR A 86 6.84 39.67 -29.99
CA THR A 86 6.80 40.01 -31.42
C THR A 86 5.53 39.43 -32.07
N LEU A 87 5.15 39.96 -33.24
CA LEU A 87 4.00 39.47 -34.02
C LEU A 87 4.10 37.96 -34.35
N SER A 88 5.31 37.46 -34.60
CA SER A 88 5.55 36.03 -34.85
C SER A 88 5.42 35.18 -33.58
N GLU A 89 5.90 35.67 -32.44
CA GLU A 89 5.71 35.00 -31.14
C GLU A 89 4.25 35.01 -30.70
N LEU A 90 3.50 36.08 -30.98
CA LEU A 90 2.07 36.14 -30.70
C LEU A 90 1.30 35.09 -31.51
N GLY A 91 1.59 34.97 -32.81
CA GLY A 91 1.03 33.92 -33.66
C GLY A 91 1.38 32.52 -33.16
N ALA A 92 2.63 32.32 -32.73
CA ALA A 92 3.07 31.05 -32.13
C ALA A 92 2.33 30.73 -30.83
N ILE A 93 2.13 31.69 -29.93
CA ILE A 93 1.38 31.48 -28.68
C ILE A 93 -0.06 31.06 -28.99
N VAL A 94 -0.73 31.72 -29.94
CA VAL A 94 -2.10 31.37 -30.36
C VAL A 94 -2.16 29.95 -30.92
N SER A 95 -1.23 29.57 -31.80
CA SER A 95 -1.13 28.20 -32.33
C SER A 95 -0.84 27.16 -31.26
N LEU A 96 -0.02 27.49 -30.26
CA LEU A 96 0.26 26.61 -29.12
C LEU A 96 -1.01 26.37 -28.30
N ILE A 97 -1.75 27.43 -27.97
CA ILE A 97 -3.02 27.31 -27.23
C ILE A 97 -4.03 26.47 -28.01
N ALA A 98 -4.17 26.71 -29.32
CA ALA A 98 -5.06 25.94 -30.19
C ALA A 98 -4.69 24.45 -30.22
N SER A 99 -3.40 24.11 -30.32
CA SER A 99 -2.95 22.71 -30.29
C SER A 99 -3.14 22.05 -28.93
N VAL A 100 -2.93 22.77 -27.82
CA VAL A 100 -3.17 22.26 -26.47
C VAL A 100 -4.66 21.97 -26.25
N ILE A 101 -5.55 22.87 -26.65
CA ILE A 101 -7.00 22.66 -26.56
C ILE A 101 -7.42 21.42 -27.34
N TYR A 102 -6.92 21.27 -28.58
CA TYR A 102 -7.20 20.09 -29.39
C TYR A 102 -6.67 18.80 -28.74
N LEU A 103 -5.41 18.78 -28.30
CA LEU A 103 -4.80 17.60 -27.69
C LEU A 103 -5.47 17.24 -26.35
N LEU A 104 -5.85 18.22 -25.54
CA LEU A 104 -6.62 17.98 -24.31
C LEU A 104 -8.04 17.49 -24.60
N GLY A 105 -8.70 17.99 -25.65
CA GLY A 105 -10.00 17.47 -26.08
C GLY A 105 -9.90 16.03 -26.57
N PHE A 106 -8.90 15.73 -27.41
CA PHE A 106 -8.71 14.42 -28.02
C PHE A 106 -8.28 13.35 -27.00
N PHE A 107 -7.27 13.65 -26.17
CA PHE A 107 -6.79 12.70 -25.15
C PHE A 107 -7.62 12.73 -23.85
N GLY A 108 -8.27 13.86 -23.54
CA GLY A 108 -9.09 14.02 -22.34
C GLY A 108 -10.40 13.23 -22.40
N ILE A 109 -11.02 13.06 -23.57
CA ILE A 109 -12.26 12.28 -23.70
C ILE A 109 -11.99 10.79 -23.42
N GLY A 110 -10.85 10.24 -23.89
CA GLY A 110 -10.44 8.88 -23.56
C GLY A 110 -10.08 8.69 -22.08
N PHE A 111 -9.46 9.69 -21.45
CA PHE A 111 -9.12 9.64 -20.03
C PHE A 111 -10.37 9.71 -19.13
N VAL A 112 -11.35 10.56 -19.48
CA VAL A 112 -12.61 10.68 -18.74
C VAL A 112 -13.51 9.46 -18.94
N GLN A 113 -13.63 8.91 -20.16
CA GLN A 113 -14.41 7.68 -20.38
C GLN A 113 -13.81 6.45 -19.68
N THR A 114 -12.48 6.35 -19.60
CA THR A 114 -11.82 5.25 -18.88
C THR A 114 -11.94 5.39 -17.36
N PHE A 115 -11.99 6.62 -16.82
CA PHE A 115 -12.24 6.88 -15.39
C PHE A 115 -13.71 6.69 -14.99
N VAL A 116 -14.66 7.13 -15.83
CA VAL A 116 -16.11 6.99 -15.56
C VAL A 116 -16.58 5.55 -15.75
N SER A 117 -16.03 4.81 -16.72
CA SER A 117 -16.39 3.39 -16.94
C SER A 117 -15.77 2.43 -15.91
N ARG A 118 -14.66 2.82 -15.27
CA ARG A 118 -14.10 2.09 -14.12
C ARG A 118 -14.77 2.43 -12.79
N GLY A 119 -15.46 3.57 -12.70
CA GLY A 119 -16.12 4.03 -11.46
C GLY A 119 -17.48 3.39 -11.16
N ASN A 120 -17.98 2.50 -12.02
CA ASN A 120 -19.34 1.97 -11.95
C ASN A 120 -19.43 0.47 -11.61
N ASN A 121 -18.33 -0.17 -11.21
CA ASN A 121 -18.27 -1.63 -10.97
C ASN A 121 -17.72 -2.07 -9.61
N ASP A 122 -17.53 -1.17 -8.65
CA ASP A 122 -17.02 -1.52 -7.31
C ASP A 122 -18.06 -1.26 -6.22
N SER A 123 -19.06 -2.14 -6.11
CA SER A 123 -19.91 -2.27 -4.92
C SER A 123 -19.58 -3.58 -4.20
N TRP A 124 -18.70 -3.52 -3.20
CA TRP A 124 -18.42 -4.64 -2.31
C TRP A 124 -19.26 -4.43 -1.04
N ASP A 125 -20.49 -4.95 -1.06
CA ASP A 125 -21.40 -5.03 0.08
C ASP A 125 -21.19 -6.34 0.85
N GLU A 126 -21.07 -6.19 2.16
CA GLU A 126 -21.18 -7.09 3.33
C GLU A 126 -21.75 -8.53 3.14
N ASN A 127 -21.20 -9.36 2.25
CA ASN A 127 -21.59 -10.79 2.11
C ASN A 127 -20.39 -11.77 2.01
N ASP A 128 -19.17 -11.37 2.37
CA ASP A 128 -17.97 -12.16 2.12
C ASP A 128 -17.88 -13.47 2.93
N GLU A 129 -18.62 -13.63 4.03
CA GLU A 129 -18.71 -14.93 4.72
C GLU A 129 -19.62 -15.94 3.98
N GLU A 130 -20.61 -15.48 3.21
CA GLU A 130 -21.49 -16.37 2.42
C GLU A 130 -20.95 -16.62 1.01
N PHE A 131 -20.14 -15.70 0.47
CA PHE A 131 -19.47 -15.86 -0.83
C PHE A 131 -18.32 -16.86 -0.78
N LEU A 132 -17.50 -16.84 0.30
CA LEU A 132 -16.47 -17.85 0.54
C LEU A 132 -17.05 -19.26 0.73
N LEU A 133 -18.29 -19.38 1.24
CA LEU A 133 -19.01 -20.65 1.35
C LEU A 133 -19.63 -21.12 0.02
N LYS A 134 -19.88 -20.21 -0.94
CA LYS A 134 -20.50 -20.49 -2.25
C LYS A 134 -19.52 -20.69 -3.40
N GLU A 135 -18.28 -20.18 -3.32
CA GLU A 135 -17.23 -20.43 -4.32
C GLU A 135 -16.52 -21.77 -4.11
N ASP A 136 -16.31 -22.21 -2.87
CA ASP A 136 -15.69 -23.52 -2.57
C ASP A 136 -16.55 -24.73 -2.96
N SER A 137 -17.85 -24.51 -3.22
CA SER A 137 -18.79 -25.55 -3.66
C SER A 137 -18.93 -25.66 -5.19
N ARG A 138 -18.13 -24.91 -5.98
CA ARG A 138 -18.13 -24.96 -7.45
C ARG A 138 -16.76 -25.35 -8.02
N CYS A 139 -16.41 -26.63 -7.92
CA CYS A 139 -15.29 -27.19 -8.68
C CYS A 139 -15.78 -27.64 -10.07
N GLY A 140 -15.57 -26.80 -11.09
CA GLY A 140 -15.78 -27.12 -12.51
C GLY A 140 -14.48 -26.91 -13.32
N PRO A 141 -14.24 -27.68 -14.41
CA PRO A 141 -12.95 -27.66 -15.09
C PRO A 141 -12.75 -26.33 -15.85
N ALA A 142 -11.58 -25.72 -15.68
CA ALA A 142 -11.19 -24.49 -16.35
C ALA A 142 -11.03 -24.70 -17.87
N THR A 143 -11.87 -24.03 -18.66
CA THR A 143 -11.71 -23.85 -20.10
C THR A 143 -10.75 -22.70 -20.39
N THR A 144 -9.65 -23.01 -21.06
CA THR A 144 -8.64 -22.08 -21.58
C THR A 144 -9.16 -21.30 -22.78
N LEU A 145 -9.09 -19.96 -22.75
CA LEU A 145 -9.22 -19.09 -23.92
C LEU A 145 -7.94 -18.24 -24.03
N GLY A 146 -7.14 -18.53 -25.06
CA GLY A 146 -5.88 -17.86 -25.34
C GLY A 146 -6.03 -16.72 -26.35
N CYS A 147 -5.17 -15.71 -26.21
CA CYS A 147 -4.80 -14.79 -27.29
C CYS A 147 -3.28 -14.61 -27.26
N ALA A 148 -2.61 -15.16 -28.27
CA ALA A 148 -1.19 -14.94 -28.53
C ALA A 148 -1.03 -13.87 -29.63
N ILE A 149 -0.16 -12.88 -29.40
CA ILE A 149 0.36 -11.97 -30.42
C ILE A 149 1.88 -12.16 -30.46
N PRO A 150 2.50 -12.46 -31.62
CA PRO A 150 3.93 -12.71 -31.71
C PRO A 150 4.73 -11.43 -31.95
N ALA A 151 5.91 -11.32 -31.34
CA ALA A 151 6.90 -10.26 -31.59
C ALA A 151 7.95 -10.70 -32.65
N PRO A 152 8.52 -9.77 -33.44
CA PRO A 152 9.35 -10.06 -34.62
C PRO A 152 10.84 -10.32 -34.27
N PRO A 153 11.66 -10.88 -35.20
CA PRO A 153 12.97 -11.44 -34.87
C PRO A 153 14.09 -10.39 -34.90
N ALA A 154 15.04 -10.49 -33.96
CA ALA A 154 16.29 -9.73 -33.96
C ALA A 154 17.52 -10.65 -34.04
N ARG A 155 18.53 -10.14 -34.77
CA ARG A 155 19.66 -10.82 -35.42
C ARG A 155 20.69 -11.49 -34.49
N GLN A 156 21.25 -12.59 -34.99
CA GLN A 156 22.37 -13.36 -34.44
C GLN A 156 23.68 -12.56 -34.40
N ILE A 157 24.34 -12.57 -33.23
CA ILE A 157 25.78 -12.35 -33.09
C ILE A 157 26.30 -13.42 -32.12
N SER A 158 27.14 -14.32 -32.63
CA SER A 158 27.76 -15.43 -31.89
C SER A 158 28.88 -14.95 -30.96
N PRO A 159 29.04 -15.57 -29.78
CA PRO A 159 30.37 -15.75 -29.21
C PRO A 159 30.68 -17.20 -28.80
N MET A 160 31.98 -17.51 -28.88
CA MET A 160 32.65 -18.79 -28.62
C MET A 160 32.40 -19.34 -27.21
N ALA A 161 32.25 -20.67 -27.13
CA ALA A 161 31.98 -21.44 -25.91
C ALA A 161 33.26 -21.70 -25.05
N PRO A 162 33.19 -21.56 -23.72
CA PRO A 162 34.10 -22.21 -22.78
C PRO A 162 33.56 -23.60 -22.34
N PRO A 163 34.40 -24.48 -21.76
CA PRO A 163 34.10 -25.90 -21.60
C PRO A 163 33.10 -26.18 -20.46
N GLN A 164 32.20 -27.14 -20.70
CA GLN A 164 31.17 -27.58 -19.75
C GLN A 164 31.78 -28.22 -18.49
N PRO A 165 31.37 -27.82 -17.27
CA PRO A 165 31.58 -28.63 -16.08
C PRO A 165 30.53 -29.75 -16.00
N ALA A 166 30.97 -30.91 -15.53
CA ALA A 166 30.23 -32.17 -15.50
C ALA A 166 28.83 -32.05 -14.86
N MET A 167 27.84 -32.62 -15.55
CA MET A 167 26.45 -32.76 -15.10
C MET A 167 26.40 -33.56 -13.79
N SER A 168 26.11 -32.87 -12.68
CA SER A 168 25.58 -33.51 -11.48
C SER A 168 24.14 -33.95 -11.76
N MET A 169 23.82 -35.16 -11.29
CA MET A 169 22.61 -35.93 -11.57
C MET A 169 21.32 -35.11 -11.65
N VAL A 170 20.58 -35.30 -12.74
CA VAL A 170 19.17 -34.93 -12.85
C VAL A 170 18.40 -35.71 -11.78
N GLU A 171 17.97 -35.02 -10.72
CA GLU A 171 17.02 -35.56 -9.76
C GLU A 171 15.74 -35.97 -10.50
N LYS A 172 15.35 -37.24 -10.32
CA LYS A 172 14.03 -37.75 -10.72
C LYS A 172 12.95 -36.85 -10.12
N PRO A 173 11.83 -36.59 -10.82
CA PRO A 173 10.71 -35.88 -10.20
C PRO A 173 10.26 -36.66 -8.96
N SER A 174 10.30 -36.00 -7.80
CA SER A 174 9.75 -36.51 -6.55
C SER A 174 8.33 -37.03 -6.79
N PRO A 175 7.92 -38.18 -6.22
CA PRO A 175 6.56 -38.67 -6.38
C PRO A 175 5.56 -37.59 -5.93
N LEU A 176 4.60 -37.27 -6.80
CA LEU A 176 3.56 -36.24 -6.58
C LEU A 176 2.63 -36.53 -5.40
N ILE A 177 2.69 -37.74 -4.85
CA ILE A 177 1.84 -38.22 -3.78
C ILE A 177 2.75 -38.55 -2.60
N THR A 178 2.65 -37.76 -1.53
CA THR A 178 3.20 -38.12 -0.24
C THR A 178 2.17 -39.03 0.42
N PRO A 179 2.46 -40.30 0.74
CA PRO A 179 1.49 -41.15 1.43
C PRO A 179 1.10 -40.47 2.75
N ALA A 180 -0.20 -40.33 3.04
CA ALA A 180 -0.62 -39.73 4.30
C ALA A 180 -0.14 -40.59 5.48
N SER A 181 0.05 -39.95 6.63
CA SER A 181 0.61 -40.58 7.83
C SER A 181 -0.29 -41.67 8.42
N SER A 182 -1.58 -41.68 8.09
CA SER A 182 -2.55 -42.69 8.52
C SER A 182 -3.66 -42.90 7.48
N GLU A 183 -4.37 -44.03 7.57
CA GLU A 183 -5.57 -44.29 6.75
C GLU A 183 -6.69 -43.27 7.05
N GLU A 184 -6.78 -42.79 8.28
CA GLU A 184 -7.72 -41.73 8.69
C GLU A 184 -7.42 -40.41 7.97
N ASP A 185 -6.14 -40.03 7.89
CA ASP A 185 -5.71 -38.84 7.15
C ASP A 185 -6.08 -38.95 5.67
N GLU A 186 -5.87 -40.11 5.04
CA GLU A 186 -6.27 -40.38 3.65
C GLU A 186 -7.79 -40.19 3.45
N GLU A 187 -8.62 -40.71 4.36
CA GLU A 187 -10.07 -40.56 4.28
C GLU A 187 -10.50 -39.09 4.41
N ILE A 188 -9.90 -38.36 5.34
CA ILE A 188 -10.14 -36.92 5.54
C ILE A 188 -9.73 -36.14 4.30
N ILE A 189 -8.53 -36.38 3.76
CA ILE A 189 -8.03 -35.73 2.55
C ILE A 189 -9.00 -35.98 1.39
N ASN A 190 -9.38 -37.24 1.14
CA ASN A 190 -10.28 -37.59 0.06
C ASN A 190 -11.68 -36.96 0.25
N SER A 191 -12.16 -36.85 1.49
CA SER A 191 -13.43 -36.18 1.80
C SER A 191 -13.40 -34.69 1.52
N VAL A 192 -12.29 -34.01 1.81
CA VAL A 192 -12.10 -32.59 1.46
C VAL A 192 -11.96 -32.40 -0.04
N VAL A 193 -11.15 -33.23 -0.72
CA VAL A 193 -10.98 -33.20 -2.19
C VAL A 193 -12.30 -33.39 -2.93
N GLN A 194 -13.19 -34.25 -2.41
CA GLN A 194 -14.53 -34.49 -2.97
C GLN A 194 -15.55 -33.40 -2.62
N GLY A 195 -15.18 -32.37 -1.84
CA GLY A 195 -16.08 -31.30 -1.40
C GLY A 195 -17.11 -31.74 -0.36
N LYS A 196 -16.96 -32.93 0.25
CA LYS A 196 -17.86 -33.44 1.30
C LYS A 196 -17.55 -32.82 2.67
N PHE A 197 -16.30 -32.42 2.89
CA PHE A 197 -15.84 -31.84 4.14
C PHE A 197 -15.16 -30.49 3.88
N PRO A 198 -15.59 -29.38 4.50
CA PRO A 198 -14.99 -28.07 4.27
C PRO A 198 -13.59 -27.96 4.91
N SER A 199 -12.61 -27.45 4.16
CA SER A 199 -11.20 -27.39 4.60
C SER A 199 -10.96 -26.52 5.85
N TYR A 200 -11.80 -25.49 6.07
CA TYR A 200 -11.70 -24.63 7.25
C TYR A 200 -12.04 -25.37 8.54
N SER A 201 -12.81 -26.47 8.47
CA SER A 201 -13.21 -27.26 9.64
C SER A 201 -12.13 -28.24 10.11
N LEU A 202 -11.04 -28.42 9.35
CA LEU A 202 -9.96 -29.35 9.70
C LEU A 202 -9.34 -29.06 11.07
N VAL A 203 -9.20 -27.78 11.44
CA VAL A 203 -8.63 -27.40 12.75
C VAL A 203 -9.53 -27.90 13.88
N ILE A 204 -10.85 -27.78 13.73
CA ILE A 204 -11.83 -28.22 14.74
C ILE A 204 -11.83 -29.75 14.83
N GLN A 205 -11.76 -30.43 13.69
CA GLN A 205 -11.82 -31.89 13.61
C GLN A 205 -10.59 -32.56 14.20
N LEU A 206 -9.40 -32.05 13.89
CA LEU A 206 -8.13 -32.66 14.31
C LEU A 206 -7.69 -32.20 15.69
N GLY A 207 -8.15 -31.04 16.15
CA GLY A 207 -7.69 -30.43 17.39
C GLY A 207 -6.24 -29.93 17.36
N ASP A 208 -5.57 -30.02 16.20
CA ASP A 208 -4.19 -29.57 15.96
C ASP A 208 -4.12 -28.73 14.68
N VAL A 209 -3.61 -27.50 14.82
CA VAL A 209 -3.47 -26.55 13.71
C VAL A 209 -2.35 -26.99 12.77
N SER A 210 -1.29 -27.59 13.29
CA SER A 210 -0.15 -28.08 12.49
C SER A 210 -0.58 -29.26 11.60
N ALA A 211 -1.25 -30.27 12.18
CA ALA A 211 -1.85 -31.36 11.42
C ALA A 211 -2.85 -30.84 10.38
N ALA A 212 -3.72 -29.89 10.75
CA ALA A 212 -4.66 -29.28 9.80
C ALA A 212 -3.96 -28.56 8.64
N ALA A 213 -2.83 -27.89 8.90
CA ALA A 213 -2.03 -27.26 7.85
C ALA A 213 -1.38 -28.29 6.92
N SER A 214 -0.87 -29.38 7.48
CA SER A 214 -0.30 -30.51 6.72
C SER A 214 -1.33 -31.17 5.81
N LEU A 215 -2.49 -31.55 6.35
CA LEU A 215 -3.56 -32.15 5.54
C LEU A 215 -4.06 -31.18 4.48
N ARG A 216 -4.23 -29.89 4.81
CA ARG A 216 -4.65 -28.89 3.83
C ARG A 216 -3.62 -28.72 2.71
N LYS A 217 -2.32 -28.75 3.02
CA LYS A 217 -1.25 -28.73 2.01
C LYS A 217 -1.38 -29.93 1.07
N GLU A 218 -1.58 -31.14 1.59
CA GLU A 218 -1.73 -32.35 0.78
C GLU A 218 -3.02 -32.32 -0.08
N VAL A 219 -4.15 -31.88 0.49
CA VAL A 219 -5.39 -31.64 -0.26
C VAL A 219 -5.13 -30.71 -1.45
N MET A 220 -4.40 -29.60 -1.26
CA MET A 220 -4.07 -28.67 -2.34
C MET A 220 -3.18 -29.31 -3.41
N GLN A 221 -2.21 -30.14 -3.05
CA GLN A 221 -1.39 -30.88 -4.02
C GLN A 221 -2.25 -31.80 -4.88
N ARG A 222 -3.21 -32.51 -4.28
CA ARG A 222 -4.11 -33.43 -4.99
C ARG A 222 -5.12 -32.73 -5.89
N ILE A 223 -5.74 -31.64 -5.42
CA ILE A 223 -6.70 -30.87 -6.23
C ILE A 223 -5.99 -30.24 -7.44
N THR A 224 -4.78 -29.71 -7.25
CA THR A 224 -4.09 -28.94 -8.29
C THR A 224 -3.15 -29.77 -9.18
N GLY A 225 -2.74 -30.95 -8.73
CA GLY A 225 -1.71 -31.77 -9.37
C GLY A 225 -0.31 -31.12 -9.34
N LYS A 226 -0.07 -30.16 -8.43
CA LYS A 226 1.19 -29.40 -8.34
C LYS A 226 1.88 -29.65 -7.00
N SER A 227 3.19 -29.81 -7.02
CA SER A 227 4.01 -29.98 -5.82
C SER A 227 4.13 -28.70 -5.00
N LEU A 228 4.08 -28.83 -3.68
CA LEU A 228 4.32 -27.80 -2.66
C LEU A 228 5.54 -28.15 -1.79
N GLU A 229 6.45 -28.99 -2.27
CA GLU A 229 7.62 -29.50 -1.53
C GLU A 229 8.46 -28.39 -0.87
N GLY A 230 8.65 -27.25 -1.55
CA GLY A 230 9.42 -26.11 -1.04
C GLY A 230 8.73 -25.21 -0.01
N LEU A 231 7.46 -25.47 0.35
CA LEU A 231 6.73 -24.70 1.36
C LEU A 231 6.86 -25.39 2.73
N PRO A 232 7.67 -24.88 3.67
CA PRO A 232 7.93 -25.55 4.93
C PRO A 232 6.68 -25.62 5.82
N LEU A 233 6.57 -26.73 6.56
CA LEU A 233 5.58 -26.91 7.63
C LEU A 233 6.24 -26.86 9.01
N GLU A 234 7.44 -27.43 9.15
CA GLU A 234 8.16 -27.55 10.41
C GLU A 234 8.82 -26.24 10.85
N GLY A 235 9.09 -26.11 12.15
CA GLY A 235 9.77 -24.93 12.72
C GLY A 235 8.88 -23.71 12.96
N PHE A 236 7.55 -23.86 12.85
CA PHE A 236 6.59 -22.78 13.07
C PHE A 236 5.53 -23.19 14.11
N THR A 237 5.24 -22.30 15.06
CA THR A 237 4.22 -22.50 16.10
C THR A 237 2.86 -22.04 15.57
N TYR A 238 2.08 -22.95 14.97
CA TYR A 238 0.80 -22.62 14.33
C TYR A 238 -0.29 -22.14 15.29
N GLU A 239 -0.20 -22.46 16.58
CA GLU A 239 -1.12 -21.98 17.60
C GLU A 239 -1.03 -20.45 17.73
N SER A 240 0.13 -19.86 17.40
CA SER A 240 0.38 -18.43 17.52
C SER A 240 -0.35 -17.56 16.48
N ILE A 241 -0.83 -18.17 15.38
CA ILE A 241 -1.54 -17.47 14.30
C ILE A 241 -3.06 -17.62 14.40
N LEU A 242 -3.55 -18.64 15.11
CA LEU A 242 -4.97 -19.00 15.14
C LEU A 242 -5.82 -17.86 15.73
N GLY A 243 -6.80 -17.40 14.96
CA GLY A 243 -7.73 -16.33 15.32
C GLY A 243 -7.09 -14.95 15.44
N GLN A 244 -5.84 -14.78 14.97
CA GLN A 244 -5.06 -13.57 15.22
C GLN A 244 -4.29 -13.07 13.99
N CYS A 245 -3.76 -13.96 13.14
CA CYS A 245 -2.87 -13.55 12.04
C CYS A 245 -3.22 -14.18 10.69
N CYS A 246 -3.67 -15.43 10.63
CA CYS A 246 -3.93 -16.11 9.36
C CYS A 246 -4.89 -17.29 9.53
N GLU A 247 -5.81 -17.42 8.59
CA GLU A 247 -6.75 -18.52 8.45
C GLU A 247 -6.26 -19.54 7.41
N MET A 248 -6.69 -20.79 7.56
CA MET A 248 -6.42 -21.87 6.61
C MET A 248 -4.93 -22.03 6.20
N PRO A 249 -3.98 -22.10 7.16
CA PRO A 249 -2.56 -22.21 6.83
C PRO A 249 -2.24 -23.49 6.04
N ILE A 250 -1.26 -23.42 5.14
CA ILE A 250 -0.68 -24.57 4.41
C ILE A 250 0.85 -24.64 4.53
N GLY A 251 1.42 -23.81 5.41
CA GLY A 251 2.85 -23.58 5.58
C GLY A 251 3.15 -22.09 5.76
N TYR A 252 4.42 -21.71 5.61
CA TYR A 252 4.86 -20.32 5.74
C TYR A 252 5.97 -19.98 4.73
N VAL A 253 6.08 -18.70 4.36
CA VAL A 253 7.12 -18.21 3.45
C VAL A 253 8.31 -17.69 4.26
N GLN A 254 9.52 -18.14 3.91
CA GLN A 254 10.77 -17.67 4.49
C GLN A 254 11.29 -16.45 3.72
N ILE A 255 11.47 -15.32 4.41
CA ILE A 255 12.06 -14.10 3.84
C ILE A 255 13.42 -13.85 4.51
N PRO A 256 14.53 -13.69 3.75
CA PRO A 256 15.84 -13.40 4.33
C PRO A 256 15.83 -12.10 5.15
N VAL A 257 16.40 -12.15 6.36
CA VAL A 257 16.57 -10.98 7.23
C VAL A 257 18.04 -10.59 7.29
N GLY A 258 18.36 -9.37 6.86
CA GLY A 258 19.67 -8.75 7.03
C GLY A 258 19.64 -7.65 8.09
N ILE A 259 20.82 -7.19 8.51
CA ILE A 259 20.98 -6.09 9.46
C ILE A 259 21.67 -4.90 8.78
N ALA A 260 21.13 -3.70 8.95
CA ALA A 260 21.79 -2.44 8.63
C ALA A 260 22.12 -1.68 9.91
N GLY A 261 23.36 -1.20 10.06
CA GLY A 261 23.75 -0.38 11.22
C GLY A 261 25.25 -0.41 11.55
N PRO A 262 25.65 0.24 12.67
CA PRO A 262 24.77 0.94 13.61
C PRO A 262 24.17 2.21 13.00
N LEU A 263 22.86 2.40 13.18
CA LEU A 263 22.16 3.64 12.89
C LEU A 263 22.13 4.48 14.17
N LEU A 264 22.86 5.59 14.19
CA LEU A 264 22.92 6.51 15.34
C LEU A 264 21.80 7.55 15.25
N LEU A 265 20.79 7.42 16.10
CA LEU A 265 19.61 8.31 16.17
C LEU A 265 19.45 8.87 17.57
N ASN A 266 19.37 10.20 17.71
CA ASN A 266 19.18 10.88 18.99
C ASN A 266 20.18 10.39 20.08
N GLY A 267 21.43 10.13 19.68
CA GLY A 267 22.48 9.62 20.58
C GLY A 267 22.40 8.13 20.93
N LYS A 268 21.47 7.35 20.34
CA LYS A 268 21.35 5.90 20.55
C LYS A 268 21.60 5.13 19.27
N GLU A 269 22.30 4.00 19.38
CA GLU A 269 22.61 3.11 18.26
C GLU A 269 21.53 2.03 18.08
N PHE A 270 21.20 1.74 16.82
CA PHE A 270 20.27 0.69 16.44
C PHE A 270 20.86 -0.22 15.35
N SER A 271 20.70 -1.53 15.52
CA SER A 271 20.90 -2.52 14.47
C SER A 271 19.55 -2.84 13.84
N VAL A 272 19.31 -2.32 12.63
CA VAL A 272 18.00 -2.34 11.99
C VAL A 272 17.79 -3.66 11.24
N PRO A 273 16.83 -4.50 11.65
CA PRO A 273 16.48 -5.71 10.91
C PRO A 273 15.65 -5.37 9.67
N MET A 274 16.00 -5.97 8.54
CA MET A 274 15.39 -5.74 7.23
C MET A 274 15.12 -7.08 6.54
N ALA A 275 13.85 -7.42 6.37
CA ALA A 275 13.41 -8.64 5.68
C ALA A 275 13.15 -8.33 4.20
N THR A 276 13.96 -8.86 3.29
CA THR A 276 13.86 -8.54 1.86
C THR A 276 14.45 -9.63 0.98
N THR A 277 13.96 -9.70 -0.25
CA THR A 277 14.54 -10.49 -1.35
C THR A 277 15.22 -9.61 -2.40
N GLU A 278 15.21 -8.29 -2.23
CA GLU A 278 15.90 -7.36 -3.13
C GLU A 278 17.40 -7.27 -2.79
N GLY A 279 18.24 -7.78 -3.70
CA GLY A 279 19.68 -7.64 -3.61
C GLY A 279 20.09 -6.15 -3.61
N CYS A 280 21.20 -5.83 -2.93
CA CYS A 280 21.69 -4.47 -2.59
C CYS A 280 20.97 -3.74 -1.46
N LEU A 281 19.69 -4.00 -1.17
CA LEU A 281 18.90 -3.11 -0.31
C LEU A 281 19.51 -2.92 1.09
N VAL A 282 19.80 -4.02 1.80
CA VAL A 282 20.40 -3.98 3.14
C VAL A 282 21.80 -3.35 3.10
N ALA A 283 22.62 -3.72 2.11
CA ALA A 283 23.98 -3.19 1.97
C ALA A 283 24.00 -1.68 1.68
N SER A 284 23.07 -1.18 0.85
CA SER A 284 22.89 0.24 0.55
C SER A 284 22.43 0.99 1.80
N THR A 285 21.44 0.48 2.51
CA THR A 285 20.95 1.08 3.76
C THR A 285 22.07 1.13 4.82
N ASN A 286 22.87 0.07 4.92
CA ASN A 286 24.04 0.00 5.79
C ASN A 286 25.11 1.04 5.44
N ARG A 287 25.35 1.29 4.14
CA ARG A 287 26.24 2.38 3.68
C ARG A 287 25.72 3.75 4.12
N GLY A 288 24.41 3.97 4.03
CA GLY A 288 23.77 5.18 4.54
C GLY A 288 23.93 5.35 6.05
N CYS A 289 23.71 4.28 6.83
CA CYS A 289 23.91 4.28 8.27
C CYS A 289 25.36 4.65 8.62
N LYS A 290 26.34 4.09 7.90
CA LYS A 290 27.76 4.43 8.06
C LYS A 290 28.04 5.91 7.81
N ALA A 291 27.44 6.51 6.79
CA ALA A 291 27.63 7.94 6.49
C ALA A 291 27.05 8.84 7.58
N ILE A 292 25.84 8.53 8.05
CA ILE A 292 25.18 9.22 9.16
C ILE A 292 26.02 9.10 10.44
N TYR A 293 26.42 7.88 10.80
CA TYR A 293 27.21 7.61 11.99
C TYR A 293 28.55 8.37 11.98
N ALA A 294 29.28 8.31 10.87
CA ALA A 294 30.56 9.00 10.71
C ALA A 294 30.45 10.53 10.75
N SER A 295 29.24 11.08 10.61
CA SER A 295 28.97 12.52 10.65
C SER A 295 28.30 12.98 11.95
N GLY A 296 28.28 12.14 12.99
CA GLY A 296 27.75 12.48 14.32
C GLY A 296 26.33 12.00 14.61
N GLY A 297 25.70 11.29 13.67
CA GLY A 297 24.35 10.74 13.82
C GLY A 297 23.25 11.62 13.24
N ALA A 298 22.02 11.15 13.40
CA ALA A 298 20.82 11.84 12.94
C ALA A 298 19.92 12.22 14.13
N THR A 299 19.16 13.30 13.96
CA THR A 299 18.14 13.77 14.91
C THR A 299 16.77 13.43 14.36
N CYS A 300 15.90 12.87 15.20
CA CYS A 300 14.58 12.39 14.80
C CYS A 300 13.49 12.82 15.79
N ILE A 301 12.41 13.42 15.31
CA ILE A 301 11.35 14.03 16.13
C ILE A 301 9.99 13.50 15.68
N VAL A 302 9.19 13.02 16.63
CA VAL A 302 7.79 12.67 16.41
C VAL A 302 6.92 13.90 16.61
N LEU A 303 6.22 14.33 15.56
CA LEU A 303 5.40 15.54 15.51
C LEU A 303 3.93 15.28 15.89
N ARG A 304 3.40 14.10 15.55
CA ARG A 304 2.01 13.67 15.83
C ARG A 304 1.97 12.16 16.09
N ASP A 305 1.02 11.71 16.90
CA ASP A 305 0.75 10.29 17.20
C ASP A 305 -0.76 10.09 17.36
N GLY A 306 -1.42 9.62 16.30
CA GLY A 306 -2.87 9.44 16.25
C GLY A 306 -3.30 8.55 15.09
N MET A 307 -3.80 7.35 15.38
CA MET A 307 -4.43 6.46 14.41
C MET A 307 -5.86 6.95 14.10
N THR A 308 -6.35 6.67 12.89
CA THR A 308 -7.63 7.21 12.43
C THR A 308 -8.61 6.15 11.94
N ARG A 309 -9.90 6.43 12.15
CA ARG A 309 -11.03 5.73 11.54
C ARG A 309 -12.07 6.77 11.16
N ALA A 310 -12.69 6.62 9.99
CA ALA A 310 -13.65 7.59 9.48
C ALA A 310 -14.92 6.91 8.97
N PRO A 311 -15.99 6.78 9.78
CA PRO A 311 -17.27 6.30 9.30
C PRO A 311 -17.89 7.25 8.28
N CYS A 312 -18.70 6.68 7.39
CA CYS A 312 -19.61 7.41 6.52
C CYS A 312 -21.04 7.23 7.06
N VAL A 313 -21.71 8.34 7.32
CA VAL A 313 -23.12 8.37 7.74
C VAL A 313 -23.93 9.23 6.77
N ARG A 314 -25.23 8.98 6.69
CA ARG A 314 -26.14 9.65 5.75
C ARG A 314 -27.38 10.15 6.47
N PHE A 315 -27.90 11.27 5.98
CA PHE A 315 -29.17 11.83 6.42
C PHE A 315 -30.12 12.08 5.25
N GLY A 316 -31.37 12.46 5.55
CA GLY A 316 -32.36 12.86 4.54
C GLY A 316 -31.96 14.13 3.78
N THR A 317 -31.22 15.05 4.40
CA THR A 317 -30.80 16.33 3.80
C THR A 317 -29.38 16.73 4.18
N ALA A 318 -28.74 17.57 3.36
CA ALA A 318 -27.43 18.15 3.67
C ALA A 318 -27.45 19.02 4.94
N LYS A 319 -28.56 19.72 5.21
CA LYS A 319 -28.76 20.50 6.44
C LYS A 319 -28.61 19.61 7.68
N ARG A 320 -29.25 18.44 7.67
CA ARG A 320 -29.21 17.52 8.80
C ARG A 320 -27.82 16.90 9.01
N ALA A 321 -27.12 16.57 7.92
CA ALA A 321 -25.72 16.16 7.98
C ALA A 321 -24.82 17.28 8.57
N ALA A 322 -25.08 18.54 8.23
CA ALA A 322 -24.36 19.69 8.80
C ALA A 322 -24.67 19.90 10.30
N GLU A 323 -25.91 19.68 10.74
CA GLU A 323 -26.26 19.71 12.17
C GLU A 323 -25.43 18.69 12.97
N LEU A 324 -25.24 17.46 12.46
CA LEU A 324 -24.36 16.48 13.12
C LEU A 324 -22.89 16.93 13.08
N LYS A 325 -22.39 17.45 11.94
CA LYS A 325 -21.01 17.99 11.85
C LYS A 325 -20.74 19.03 12.93
N PHE A 326 -21.61 20.02 13.06
CA PHE A 326 -21.44 21.08 14.05
C PHE A 326 -21.54 20.55 15.48
N PHE A 327 -22.38 19.54 15.72
CA PHE A 327 -22.46 18.89 17.02
C PHE A 327 -21.18 18.15 17.40
N VAL A 328 -20.58 17.35 16.49
CA VAL A 328 -19.39 16.54 16.82
C VAL A 328 -18.10 17.36 16.89
N GLU A 329 -18.06 18.52 16.24
CA GLU A 329 -16.93 19.46 16.29
C GLU A 329 -17.08 20.56 17.35
N ASP A 330 -18.22 20.64 18.04
CA ASP A 330 -18.41 21.54 19.19
C ASP A 330 -17.50 21.10 20.35
N PRO A 331 -16.59 21.96 20.84
CA PRO A 331 -15.68 21.62 21.95
C PRO A 331 -16.38 21.10 23.21
N ILE A 332 -17.58 21.61 23.53
CA ILE A 332 -18.34 21.22 24.72
C ILE A 332 -18.90 19.80 24.54
N LYS A 333 -19.38 19.48 23.34
CA LYS A 333 -19.94 18.15 23.03
C LYS A 333 -18.85 17.11 22.82
N PHE A 334 -17.68 17.54 22.31
CA PHE A 334 -16.53 16.67 22.09
C PHE A 334 -16.10 15.94 23.37
N GLU A 335 -16.15 16.57 24.54
CA GLU A 335 -15.80 15.92 25.81
C GLU A 335 -16.69 14.69 26.10
N THR A 336 -18.00 14.81 25.87
CA THR A 336 -18.93 13.69 26.01
C THR A 336 -18.62 12.58 25.01
N LEU A 337 -18.38 12.92 23.74
CA LEU A 337 -18.04 11.95 22.70
C LEU A 337 -16.70 11.25 23.00
N ALA A 338 -15.71 11.99 23.51
CA ALA A 338 -14.43 11.46 23.94
C ALA A 338 -14.61 10.49 25.12
N ASN A 339 -15.45 10.81 26.11
CA ASN A 339 -15.75 9.91 27.21
C ASN A 339 -16.39 8.60 26.74
N VAL A 340 -17.38 8.66 25.84
CA VAL A 340 -18.02 7.48 25.24
C VAL A 340 -17.01 6.63 24.45
N PHE A 341 -16.18 7.28 23.63
CA PHE A 341 -15.12 6.61 22.87
C PHE A 341 -14.12 5.90 23.79
N ASN A 342 -13.64 6.60 24.82
CA ASN A 342 -12.54 6.15 25.69
C ASN A 342 -12.94 4.97 26.58
N GLN A 343 -14.23 4.73 26.81
CA GLN A 343 -14.72 3.53 27.52
C GLN A 343 -14.37 2.21 26.82
N SER A 344 -14.10 2.26 25.51
CA SER A 344 -13.75 1.07 24.72
C SER A 344 -12.37 0.48 25.03
N SER A 345 -11.45 1.27 25.61
CA SER A 345 -10.04 0.90 25.77
C SER A 345 -9.33 1.61 26.93
N ARG A 346 -8.42 0.90 27.60
CA ARG A 346 -7.54 1.47 28.63
C ARG A 346 -6.49 2.44 28.04
N PHE A 347 -6.11 2.25 26.77
CA PHE A 347 -5.05 3.01 26.10
C PHE A 347 -5.59 4.03 25.08
N GLY A 348 -6.73 3.74 24.47
CA GLY A 348 -7.35 4.57 23.45
C GLY A 348 -7.77 5.91 24.02
N ARG A 349 -7.26 7.03 23.49
CA ARG A 349 -7.70 8.38 23.83
C ARG A 349 -8.07 9.15 22.58
N LEU A 350 -9.35 9.49 22.44
CA LEU A 350 -9.83 10.34 21.35
C LEU A 350 -9.20 11.73 21.47
N GLN A 351 -8.60 12.21 20.38
CA GLN A 351 -7.89 13.49 20.31
C GLN A 351 -8.71 14.55 19.56
N ARG A 352 -9.33 14.20 18.43
CA ARG A 352 -10.19 15.07 17.64
C ARG A 352 -11.09 14.28 16.69
N ILE A 353 -12.15 14.92 16.20
CA ILE A 353 -12.97 14.44 15.09
C ILE A 353 -12.94 15.54 14.01
N GLN A 354 -12.59 15.18 12.78
CA GLN A 354 -12.57 16.10 11.64
C GLN A 354 -13.59 15.65 10.60
N CYS A 355 -14.58 16.48 10.32
CA CYS A 355 -15.68 16.12 9.45
C CYS A 355 -15.58 16.74 8.05
N ALA A 356 -15.91 15.95 7.02
CA ALA A 356 -16.15 16.40 5.65
C ALA A 356 -17.57 16.01 5.20
N ILE A 357 -18.24 16.88 4.45
CA ILE A 357 -19.61 16.64 3.93
C ILE A 357 -19.57 16.51 2.41
N ALA A 358 -20.27 15.52 1.88
CA ALA A 358 -20.56 15.39 0.45
C ALA A 358 -22.07 15.18 0.25
N GLY A 359 -22.77 16.26 -0.13
CA GLY A 359 -24.23 16.25 -0.22
C GLY A 359 -24.88 15.95 1.13
N LYS A 360 -25.62 14.84 1.21
CA LYS A 360 -26.30 14.38 2.44
C LYS A 360 -25.49 13.35 3.25
N ASN A 361 -24.25 13.09 2.85
CA ASN A 361 -23.33 12.17 3.53
C ASN A 361 -22.32 12.97 4.36
N LEU A 362 -21.97 12.45 5.53
CA LEU A 362 -20.98 12.99 6.44
C LEU A 362 -19.89 11.95 6.71
N TYR A 363 -18.63 12.34 6.52
CA TYR A 363 -17.45 11.53 6.79
C TYR A 363 -16.78 12.10 8.04
N MET A 364 -16.71 11.32 9.12
CA MET A 364 -16.24 11.80 10.42
C MET A 364 -14.89 11.17 10.76
N ARG A 365 -13.77 11.85 10.52
CA ARG A 365 -12.44 11.30 10.78
C ARG A 365 -12.05 11.42 12.25
N PHE A 366 -12.20 10.33 13.01
CA PHE A 366 -11.74 10.22 14.39
C PHE A 366 -10.23 10.04 14.43
N VAL A 367 -9.55 10.76 15.33
CA VAL A 367 -8.11 10.65 15.58
C VAL A 367 -7.90 10.24 17.03
N CYS A 368 -7.15 9.17 17.27
CA CYS A 368 -7.01 8.55 18.58
C CYS A 368 -5.58 8.08 18.84
N SER A 369 -5.02 8.37 20.02
CA SER A 369 -3.78 7.73 20.47
C SER A 369 -4.04 6.31 20.96
N THR A 370 -3.18 5.36 20.59
CA THR A 370 -3.46 3.91 20.73
C THR A 370 -2.47 3.19 21.64
N GLY A 371 -1.69 3.93 22.44
CA GLY A 371 -0.55 3.38 23.17
C GLY A 371 0.48 2.80 22.21
N ASP A 372 0.99 1.61 22.51
CA ASP A 372 1.99 0.93 21.68
C ASP A 372 1.40 0.06 20.55
N ALA A 373 0.07 -0.01 20.44
CA ALA A 373 -0.57 -0.69 19.32
C ALA A 373 -0.61 0.23 18.09
N MET A 374 -0.56 -0.35 16.89
CA MET A 374 -0.95 0.38 15.68
C MET A 374 -2.42 0.84 15.81
N GLY A 375 -3.27 -0.04 16.35
CA GLY A 375 -4.50 0.36 17.04
C GLY A 375 -5.78 0.40 16.21
N MET A 376 -5.76 -0.06 14.96
CA MET A 376 -6.94 -0.03 14.09
C MET A 376 -8.21 -0.68 14.68
N ASN A 377 -8.09 -1.84 15.32
CA ASN A 377 -9.23 -2.49 16.00
C ASN A 377 -9.72 -1.69 17.22
N MET A 378 -8.77 -1.07 17.95
CA MET A 378 -9.07 -0.22 19.10
C MET A 378 -9.85 1.03 18.68
N VAL A 379 -9.41 1.69 17.60
CA VAL A 379 -10.08 2.89 17.09
C VAL A 379 -11.46 2.53 16.52
N SER A 380 -11.59 1.44 15.75
CA SER A 380 -12.90 0.98 15.24
C SER A 380 -13.90 0.74 16.37
N LYS A 381 -13.48 0.05 17.45
CA LYS A 381 -14.35 -0.19 18.61
C LYS A 381 -14.80 1.11 19.28
N GLY A 382 -13.88 2.06 19.46
CA GLY A 382 -14.21 3.39 20.02
C GLY A 382 -15.18 4.17 19.13
N VAL A 383 -14.99 4.10 17.80
CA VAL A 383 -15.92 4.71 16.84
C VAL A 383 -17.30 4.06 16.93
N GLN A 384 -17.40 2.74 17.01
CA GLN A 384 -18.69 2.05 17.14
C GLN A 384 -19.47 2.54 18.37
N ASN A 385 -18.81 2.64 19.54
CA ASN A 385 -19.44 3.17 20.75
C ASN A 385 -20.02 4.59 20.53
N VAL A 386 -19.28 5.45 19.81
CA VAL A 386 -19.74 6.81 19.53
C VAL A 386 -20.89 6.80 18.53
N LEU A 387 -20.86 5.95 17.50
CA LEU A 387 -21.97 5.80 16.56
C LEU A 387 -23.24 5.31 17.26
N ASP A 388 -23.14 4.32 18.15
CA ASP A 388 -24.28 3.80 18.93
C ASP A 388 -24.88 4.91 19.82
N TYR A 389 -24.02 5.74 20.44
CA TYR A 389 -24.46 6.91 21.20
C TYR A 389 -25.17 7.94 20.29
N LEU A 390 -24.57 8.28 19.15
CA LEU A 390 -25.12 9.23 18.19
C LEU A 390 -26.44 8.76 17.57
N GLN A 391 -26.62 7.45 17.38
CA GLN A 391 -27.87 6.88 16.85
C GLN A 391 -29.07 7.16 17.78
N ASN A 392 -28.84 7.28 19.09
CA ASN A 392 -29.90 7.64 20.03
C ASN A 392 -30.28 9.13 19.92
N GLU A 393 -29.30 10.02 19.71
CA GLU A 393 -29.51 11.48 19.58
C GLU A 393 -29.97 11.88 18.16
N TYR A 394 -29.58 11.12 17.15
CA TYR A 394 -29.86 11.30 15.73
C TYR A 394 -30.46 10.00 15.16
N PRO A 395 -31.70 9.62 15.53
CA PRO A 395 -32.32 8.37 15.10
C PRO A 395 -32.56 8.28 13.58
N ASP A 396 -32.50 9.42 12.89
CA ASP A 396 -32.58 9.56 11.44
C ASP A 396 -31.22 9.40 10.72
N MET A 397 -30.13 9.16 11.46
CA MET A 397 -28.81 8.85 10.93
C MET A 397 -28.78 7.42 10.39
N ASP A 398 -28.29 7.27 9.15
CA ASP A 398 -28.03 5.98 8.51
C ASP A 398 -26.51 5.74 8.47
N VAL A 399 -26.02 4.74 9.20
CA VAL A 399 -24.60 4.38 9.23
C VAL A 399 -24.29 3.51 8.02
N ILE A 400 -23.72 4.12 6.98
CA ILE A 400 -23.39 3.44 5.73
C ILE A 400 -22.20 2.49 5.87
N GLY A 401 -21.25 2.84 6.74
CA GLY A 401 -20.12 1.98 7.04
C GLY A 401 -19.14 2.61 8.00
N ILE A 402 -18.51 1.78 8.84
CA ILE A 402 -17.54 2.25 9.84
C ILE A 402 -16.23 2.78 9.20
N SER A 403 -15.99 2.45 7.93
CA SER A 403 -14.84 2.91 7.16
C SER A 403 -15.29 3.48 5.80
N GLY A 404 -15.62 4.78 5.78
CA GLY A 404 -15.97 5.54 4.58
C GLY A 404 -14.78 5.98 3.72
N ASN A 405 -13.65 5.25 3.76
CA ASN A 405 -12.40 5.57 3.06
C ASN A 405 -11.76 6.95 3.35
N PHE A 406 -12.28 7.74 4.29
CA PHE A 406 -11.72 9.03 4.72
C PHE A 406 -10.71 8.90 5.88
N CYS A 407 -10.35 7.67 6.29
CA CYS A 407 -9.35 7.43 7.34
C CYS A 407 -7.98 8.00 6.93
N SER A 408 -7.39 7.70 5.76
CA SER A 408 -7.65 6.56 4.84
C SER A 408 -6.70 5.42 5.19
N ASP A 409 -7.10 4.16 5.04
CA ASP A 409 -6.27 3.01 5.41
C ASP A 409 -5.94 2.18 4.18
N LYS A 410 -4.67 1.84 3.92
CA LYS A 410 -4.22 0.97 2.80
C LYS A 410 -4.54 1.53 1.41
N LYS A 411 -4.67 2.85 1.28
CA LYS A 411 -4.94 3.55 0.01
C LYS A 411 -4.16 4.88 -0.03
N PRO A 412 -3.62 5.29 -1.19
CA PRO A 412 -2.98 6.58 -1.32
C PRO A 412 -4.03 7.70 -1.16
N ALA A 413 -3.84 8.58 -0.18
CA ALA A 413 -4.82 9.61 0.14
C ALA A 413 -4.17 10.90 0.65
N ALA A 414 -4.60 12.04 0.08
CA ALA A 414 -4.04 13.35 0.40
C ALA A 414 -4.31 13.76 1.86
N VAL A 415 -5.43 13.29 2.43
CA VAL A 415 -5.74 13.53 3.85
C VAL A 415 -4.65 12.97 4.77
N ASN A 416 -4.06 11.81 4.45
CA ASN A 416 -2.96 11.26 5.26
C ASN A 416 -1.67 12.05 5.08
N TRP A 417 -1.40 12.56 3.88
CA TRP A 417 -0.27 13.44 3.60
C TRP A 417 -0.36 14.77 4.36
N ILE A 418 -1.54 15.39 4.36
CA ILE A 418 -1.78 16.74 4.91
C ILE A 418 -2.01 16.69 6.42
N GLU A 419 -2.87 15.78 6.89
CA GLU A 419 -3.29 15.73 8.31
C GLU A 419 -2.47 14.75 9.15
N GLY A 420 -1.72 13.85 8.51
CA GLY A 420 -1.04 12.74 9.16
C GLY A 420 -1.99 11.59 9.52
N ARG A 421 -1.41 10.40 9.76
CA ARG A 421 -2.11 9.19 10.24
C ARG A 421 -1.11 8.24 10.91
N GLY A 422 -1.39 7.78 12.12
CA GLY A 422 -0.36 7.09 12.91
C GLY A 422 0.66 8.09 13.44
N LYS A 423 1.94 7.91 13.11
CA LYS A 423 3.05 8.74 13.61
C LYS A 423 3.60 9.63 12.50
N SER A 424 3.57 10.94 12.73
CA SER A 424 4.25 11.91 11.85
C SER A 424 5.65 12.15 12.37
N VAL A 425 6.68 11.89 11.56
CA VAL A 425 8.08 11.92 11.99
C VAL A 425 8.91 12.74 11.00
N VAL A 426 9.83 13.55 11.53
CA VAL A 426 10.91 14.19 10.75
C VAL A 426 12.25 13.68 11.26
N CYS A 427 13.16 13.33 10.34
CA CYS A 427 14.51 12.91 10.66
C CYS A 427 15.51 13.66 9.79
N GLU A 428 16.60 14.16 10.38
CA GLU A 428 17.62 14.93 9.68
C GLU A 428 19.04 14.53 10.09
N ALA A 429 20.01 14.81 9.22
CA ALA A 429 21.44 14.69 9.48
C ALA A 429 22.23 15.71 8.67
N ILE A 430 23.42 16.07 9.17
CA ILE A 430 24.43 16.80 8.40
C ILE A 430 25.53 15.79 8.06
N ILE A 431 25.83 15.61 6.77
CA ILE A 431 26.87 14.71 6.29
C ILE A 431 28.07 15.53 5.85
N THR A 432 29.23 15.25 6.43
CA THR A 432 30.44 16.05 6.18
C THR A 432 30.99 15.83 4.77
N GLU A 433 31.68 16.83 4.21
CA GLU A 433 32.32 16.76 2.90
C GLU A 433 33.18 15.50 2.73
N GLU A 434 33.99 15.17 3.74
CA GLU A 434 34.85 13.98 3.72
C GLU A 434 34.02 12.71 3.56
N VAL A 435 32.91 12.59 4.30
CA VAL A 435 32.04 11.42 4.26
C VAL A 435 31.29 11.33 2.92
N VAL A 436 30.81 12.45 2.38
CA VAL A 436 30.18 12.50 1.05
C VAL A 436 31.14 11.97 -0.02
N LYS A 437 32.38 12.47 -0.05
CA LYS A 437 33.40 12.03 -1.02
C LYS A 437 33.88 10.60 -0.78
N LYS A 438 34.17 10.23 0.46
CA LYS A 438 34.84 8.97 0.82
C LYS A 438 33.88 7.80 0.95
N VAL A 439 32.70 7.98 1.53
CA VAL A 439 31.71 6.92 1.74
C VAL A 439 30.68 6.92 0.63
N LEU A 440 30.12 8.07 0.29
CA LEU A 440 29.03 8.21 -0.68
C LEU A 440 29.52 8.34 -2.14
N LYS A 441 30.81 8.62 -2.34
CA LYS A 441 31.48 8.61 -3.65
C LYS A 441 30.82 9.58 -4.65
N THR A 442 30.40 10.74 -4.15
CA THR A 442 29.79 11.82 -4.95
C THR A 442 30.15 13.19 -4.36
N GLU A 443 29.54 14.26 -4.86
CA GLU A 443 29.70 15.65 -4.45
C GLU A 443 28.37 16.21 -3.93
N VAL A 444 28.42 17.15 -2.97
CA VAL A 444 27.23 17.77 -2.35
C VAL A 444 26.33 18.45 -3.39
N ALA A 445 26.92 19.26 -4.27
CA ALA A 445 26.19 19.97 -5.32
C ALA A 445 25.40 19.02 -6.23
N ALA A 446 25.98 17.87 -6.58
CA ALA A 446 25.35 16.88 -7.43
C ALA A 446 24.17 16.17 -6.72
N LEU A 447 24.26 15.96 -5.41
CA LEU A 447 23.16 15.40 -4.61
C LEU A 447 21.99 16.38 -4.50
N VAL A 448 22.26 17.65 -4.20
CA VAL A 448 21.25 18.70 -4.11
C VAL A 448 20.52 18.87 -5.44
N GLU A 449 21.26 18.98 -6.55
CA GLU A 449 20.69 19.08 -7.89
C GLU A 449 19.85 17.84 -8.23
N LEU A 450 20.36 16.63 -7.98
CA LEU A 450 19.62 15.40 -8.25
C LEU A 450 18.33 15.34 -7.41
N ASN A 451 18.36 15.73 -6.13
CA ASN A 451 17.16 15.72 -5.28
C ASN A 451 16.09 16.68 -5.83
N MET A 452 16.49 17.89 -6.21
CA MET A 452 15.61 18.88 -6.83
C MET A 452 14.98 18.36 -8.14
N LEU A 453 15.78 17.74 -9.01
CA LEU A 453 15.31 17.28 -10.31
C LEU A 453 14.50 15.97 -10.24
N LYS A 454 14.90 15.02 -9.38
CA LYS A 454 14.26 13.70 -9.25
C LYS A 454 13.10 13.73 -8.26
N ASN A 455 13.40 13.96 -6.98
CA ASN A 455 12.45 13.73 -5.89
C ASN A 455 11.40 14.84 -5.80
N LEU A 456 11.72 16.06 -6.24
CA LEU A 456 10.75 17.15 -6.29
C LEU A 456 10.17 17.32 -7.70
N THR A 457 10.97 17.74 -8.66
CA THR A 457 10.49 18.07 -10.01
C THR A 457 9.96 16.82 -10.73
N GLY A 458 10.70 15.72 -10.73
CA GLY A 458 10.26 14.46 -11.33
C GLY A 458 8.96 13.93 -10.72
N SER A 459 8.85 13.93 -9.39
CA SER A 459 7.61 13.54 -8.68
C SER A 459 6.44 14.50 -8.98
N ALA A 460 6.69 15.80 -9.10
CA ALA A 460 5.68 16.78 -9.51
C ALA A 460 5.19 16.52 -10.95
N MET A 461 6.10 16.27 -11.89
CA MET A 461 5.76 15.90 -13.27
C MET A 461 4.95 14.60 -13.34
N ALA A 462 5.18 13.67 -12.41
CA ALA A 462 4.46 12.40 -12.31
C ALA A 462 3.09 12.52 -11.60
N GLY A 463 2.76 13.67 -11.01
CA GLY A 463 1.55 13.82 -10.18
C GLY A 463 1.58 12.95 -8.92
N ALA A 464 2.76 12.69 -8.36
CA ALA A 464 2.93 11.80 -7.21
C ALA A 464 2.28 12.37 -5.95
N LEU A 465 1.50 11.54 -5.25
CA LEU A 465 0.88 11.89 -3.97
C LEU A 465 1.74 11.35 -2.81
N GLY A 466 2.41 12.24 -2.07
CA GLY A 466 3.29 11.88 -0.95
C GLY A 466 4.60 11.16 -1.35
N GLY A 467 4.84 10.96 -2.64
CA GLY A 467 6.00 10.25 -3.20
C GLY A 467 7.16 11.18 -3.59
N PHE A 468 7.58 12.08 -2.71
CA PHE A 468 8.68 13.03 -2.96
C PHE A 468 10.02 12.51 -2.43
N ASN A 469 10.32 11.24 -2.74
CA ASN A 469 11.46 10.49 -2.22
C ASN A 469 11.99 9.51 -3.29
N ALA A 470 13.13 8.88 -3.02
CA ALA A 470 13.73 7.93 -3.94
C ALA A 470 13.17 6.51 -3.79
N HIS A 471 13.17 5.95 -2.57
CA HIS A 471 12.75 4.57 -2.29
C HIS A 471 12.32 4.33 -0.83
N ALA A 472 11.65 5.28 -0.18
CA ALA A 472 11.19 5.11 1.20
C ALA A 472 10.39 3.80 1.40
N SER A 473 9.57 3.44 0.41
CA SER A 473 8.79 2.19 0.35
C SER A 473 9.62 0.91 0.52
N ASN A 474 10.84 0.86 -0.05
CA ASN A 474 11.71 -0.31 0.08
C ASN A 474 12.15 -0.51 1.54
N ILE A 475 12.54 0.58 2.20
CA ILE A 475 13.01 0.54 3.58
C ILE A 475 11.86 0.24 4.54
N VAL A 476 10.73 0.93 4.38
CA VAL A 476 9.52 0.73 5.19
C VAL A 476 9.08 -0.73 5.11
N SER A 477 8.92 -1.27 3.89
CA SER A 477 8.51 -2.67 3.69
C SER A 477 9.46 -3.66 4.36
N ALA A 478 10.78 -3.47 4.19
CA ALA A 478 11.76 -4.39 4.74
C ALA A 478 11.76 -4.40 6.28
N VAL A 479 11.65 -3.22 6.91
CA VAL A 479 11.53 -3.12 8.38
C VAL A 479 10.18 -3.64 8.86
N PHE A 480 9.09 -3.36 8.13
CA PHE A 480 7.73 -3.78 8.48
C PHE A 480 7.59 -5.29 8.52
N ILE A 481 8.06 -5.99 7.47
CA ILE A 481 8.04 -7.46 7.41
C ILE A 481 8.90 -8.06 8.52
N ALA A 482 10.10 -7.51 8.76
CA ALA A 482 10.99 -8.00 9.82
C ALA A 482 10.40 -7.83 11.22
N THR A 483 9.63 -6.76 11.46
CA THR A 483 9.12 -6.40 12.79
C THR A 483 7.64 -6.70 13.01
N GLY A 484 6.99 -7.41 12.07
CA GLY A 484 5.61 -7.87 12.21
C GLY A 484 4.55 -6.78 12.13
N GLN A 485 4.83 -5.73 11.36
CA GLN A 485 3.86 -4.70 11.02
C GLN A 485 2.94 -5.18 9.89
N ASP A 486 1.94 -4.39 9.54
CA ASP A 486 1.07 -4.67 8.40
C ASP A 486 1.75 -4.18 7.10
N PRO A 487 2.22 -5.09 6.22
CA PRO A 487 2.92 -4.69 5.00
C PRO A 487 2.03 -3.93 4.01
N ALA A 488 0.70 -4.05 4.08
CA ALA A 488 -0.20 -3.31 3.21
C ALA A 488 -0.26 -1.81 3.57
N GLN A 489 0.07 -1.45 4.82
CA GLN A 489 0.16 -0.06 5.29
C GLN A 489 1.45 0.65 4.81
N ASN A 490 2.32 -0.05 4.07
CA ASN A 490 3.43 0.58 3.36
C ASN A 490 2.95 1.69 2.40
N ILE A 491 1.73 1.58 1.85
CA ILE A 491 1.17 2.58 0.94
C ILE A 491 1.24 3.98 1.56
N GLU A 492 0.77 4.14 2.80
CA GLU A 492 0.77 5.45 3.47
C GLU A 492 2.00 5.66 4.36
N SER A 493 2.54 4.59 4.93
CA SER A 493 3.75 4.65 5.76
C SER A 493 4.99 5.03 4.97
N SER A 494 4.97 4.90 3.64
CA SER A 494 6.05 5.33 2.73
C SER A 494 5.88 6.75 2.17
N HIS A 495 4.79 7.45 2.53
CA HIS A 495 4.68 8.87 2.25
C HIS A 495 5.89 9.59 2.88
N CYS A 496 6.70 10.21 2.03
CA CYS A 496 7.96 10.81 2.43
C CYS A 496 8.34 11.94 1.47
N ILE A 497 8.76 13.07 2.02
CA ILE A 497 9.51 14.10 1.30
C ILE A 497 10.96 14.12 1.78
N THR A 498 11.87 13.99 0.82
CA THR A 498 13.32 14.05 1.05
C THR A 498 13.85 15.41 0.61
N MET A 499 14.47 16.14 1.53
CA MET A 499 15.09 17.43 1.27
C MET A 499 16.62 17.31 1.41
N MET A 500 17.34 18.02 0.55
CA MET A 500 18.80 18.06 0.53
C MET A 500 19.25 19.49 0.27
N GLU A 501 20.06 20.02 1.16
CA GLU A 501 20.58 21.39 1.08
C GLU A 501 22.08 21.40 1.33
N ALA A 502 22.79 22.27 0.61
CA ALA A 502 24.22 22.48 0.84
C ALA A 502 24.39 23.45 2.03
N VAL A 503 25.17 23.05 3.03
CA VAL A 503 25.43 23.85 4.24
C VAL A 503 26.94 24.01 4.46
N ASN A 504 27.35 24.86 5.39
CA ASN A 504 28.77 25.14 5.70
C ASN A 504 29.58 25.51 4.44
N ASP A 505 29.17 26.60 3.76
CA ASP A 505 29.75 27.08 2.50
C ASP A 505 29.69 26.07 1.34
N GLY A 506 28.71 25.16 1.39
CA GLY A 506 28.47 24.14 0.38
C GLY A 506 29.36 22.90 0.50
N LYS A 507 30.12 22.78 1.60
CA LYS A 507 30.99 21.63 1.87
C LYS A 507 30.22 20.43 2.41
N ASP A 508 29.23 20.68 3.25
CA ASP A 508 28.46 19.64 3.92
C ASP A 508 27.05 19.56 3.34
N LEU A 509 26.43 18.38 3.49
CA LEU A 509 25.07 18.12 3.05
C LEU A 509 24.14 18.05 4.26
N HIS A 510 23.18 18.96 4.36
CA HIS A 510 21.99 18.71 5.17
C HIS A 510 21.04 17.82 4.39
N ILE A 511 20.56 16.76 5.02
CA ILE A 511 19.53 15.88 4.47
C ILE A 511 18.44 15.71 5.52
N SER A 512 17.17 15.74 5.08
CA SER A 512 16.04 15.38 5.93
C SER A 512 14.99 14.55 5.18
N VAL A 513 14.26 13.74 5.94
CA VAL A 513 13.06 13.05 5.51
C VAL A 513 11.91 13.41 6.43
N THR A 514 10.75 13.70 5.85
CA THR A 514 9.51 13.94 6.61
C THR A 514 8.46 12.92 6.19
N MET A 515 8.02 12.10 7.13
CA MET A 515 7.10 10.99 6.93
C MET A 515 5.84 11.22 7.79
N PRO A 516 4.75 11.77 7.23
CA PRO A 516 3.62 12.24 8.03
C PRO A 516 2.70 11.11 8.51
N SER A 517 2.83 9.90 7.97
CA SER A 517 1.83 8.84 8.16
C SER A 517 2.39 7.45 8.44
N ILE A 518 3.41 7.31 9.31
CA ILE A 518 3.98 6.00 9.67
C ILE A 518 3.04 5.24 10.60
N GLU A 519 2.56 4.09 10.16
CA GLU A 519 1.64 3.24 10.91
C GLU A 519 2.35 2.03 11.50
N VAL A 520 2.76 2.16 12.76
CA VAL A 520 3.48 1.09 13.46
C VAL A 520 2.94 0.84 14.86
N GLY A 521 3.15 -0.39 15.32
CA GLY A 521 2.92 -0.83 16.69
C GLY A 521 3.92 -1.89 17.12
N THR A 522 4.05 -2.08 18.43
CA THR A 522 4.96 -3.07 19.04
C THR A 522 4.21 -4.15 19.83
N VAL A 523 2.87 -4.04 19.84
CA VAL A 523 1.90 -5.02 20.36
C VAL A 523 0.78 -5.26 19.35
N GLY A 524 0.24 -6.48 19.36
CA GLY A 524 -0.84 -6.92 18.47
C GLY A 524 -0.38 -7.32 17.07
N GLY A 525 -1.25 -7.99 16.32
CA GLY A 525 -0.96 -8.46 14.96
C GLY A 525 0.27 -9.35 14.88
N GLY A 526 1.02 -9.24 13.78
CA GLY A 526 2.23 -10.03 13.54
C GLY A 526 3.37 -9.77 14.53
N THR A 527 3.31 -8.70 15.32
CA THR A 527 4.38 -8.36 16.27
C THR A 527 4.60 -9.45 17.32
N GLN A 528 3.60 -10.29 17.61
CA GLN A 528 3.67 -11.35 18.63
C GLN A 528 4.37 -12.63 18.16
N LEU A 529 4.51 -12.81 16.85
CA LEU A 529 5.18 -13.98 16.28
C LEU A 529 6.65 -13.97 16.68
N ALA A 530 7.24 -15.16 16.86
CA ALA A 530 8.54 -15.30 17.53
C ALA A 530 9.68 -14.57 16.80
N SER A 531 9.77 -14.72 15.47
CA SER A 531 10.82 -14.09 14.65
C SER A 531 10.67 -12.56 14.58
N GLN A 532 9.44 -12.06 14.42
CA GLN A 532 9.14 -10.63 14.45
C GLN A 532 9.39 -10.02 15.84
N SER A 533 9.04 -10.76 16.90
CA SER A 533 9.32 -10.37 18.28
C SER A 533 10.83 -10.27 18.54
N ALA A 534 11.63 -11.19 18.01
CA ALA A 534 13.09 -11.13 18.11
C ALA A 534 13.66 -9.87 17.44
N CYS A 535 13.14 -9.49 16.26
CA CYS A 535 13.53 -8.25 15.58
C CYS A 535 13.14 -6.98 16.37
N LEU A 536 11.96 -6.97 17.00
CA LEU A 536 11.55 -5.89 17.90
C LEU A 536 12.39 -5.84 19.19
N ASN A 537 12.81 -6.99 19.71
CA ASN A 537 13.73 -7.08 20.86
C ASN A 537 15.11 -6.51 20.52
N LEU A 538 15.64 -6.82 19.32
CA LEU A 538 16.91 -6.26 18.83
C LEU A 538 16.90 -4.72 18.83
N LEU A 539 15.77 -4.12 18.45
CA LEU A 539 15.57 -2.67 18.48
C LEU A 539 15.27 -2.11 19.88
N GLY A 540 15.01 -2.97 20.86
CA GLY A 540 14.65 -2.60 22.23
C GLY A 540 13.26 -1.98 22.36
N VAL A 541 12.31 -2.34 21.47
CA VAL A 541 10.95 -1.75 21.42
C VAL A 541 9.84 -2.79 21.56
N LYS A 542 10.15 -4.08 21.76
CA LYS A 542 9.11 -5.11 21.85
C LYS A 542 8.16 -4.88 23.04
N GLY A 543 6.86 -5.02 22.79
CA GLY A 543 5.84 -4.97 23.83
C GLY A 543 5.39 -3.54 24.16
N ALA A 544 4.42 -3.45 25.07
CA ALA A 544 3.91 -2.17 25.56
C ALA A 544 4.86 -1.60 26.61
N ASN A 545 5.10 -0.28 26.54
CA ASN A 545 5.83 0.42 27.58
C ASN A 545 4.88 0.70 28.76
N ARG A 546 5.24 0.23 29.96
CA ARG A 546 4.40 0.36 31.15
C ARG A 546 4.43 1.76 31.76
N GLU A 547 5.55 2.47 31.64
CA GLU A 547 5.77 3.78 32.25
C GLU A 547 5.26 4.90 31.35
N ALA A 548 5.49 4.78 30.05
CA ALA A 548 5.09 5.77 29.05
C ALA A 548 4.41 5.10 27.84
N PRO A 549 3.12 4.70 27.96
CA PRO A 549 2.40 4.05 26.87
C PRO A 549 2.57 4.75 25.51
N GLY A 550 2.90 3.96 24.48
CA GLY A 550 3.18 4.43 23.13
C GLY A 550 4.63 4.84 22.86
N SER A 551 5.50 4.88 23.87
CA SER A 551 6.90 5.27 23.67
C SER A 551 7.66 4.27 22.80
N ASN A 552 7.36 2.97 22.90
CA ASN A 552 8.03 1.95 22.10
C ASN A 552 7.59 2.04 20.63
N ALA A 553 6.29 2.26 20.38
CA ALA A 553 5.79 2.47 19.03
C ALA A 553 6.31 3.77 18.41
N ARG A 554 6.42 4.85 19.19
CA ARG A 554 7.06 6.11 18.74
C ARG A 554 8.54 5.89 18.41
N LEU A 555 9.28 5.17 19.26
CA LEU A 555 10.68 4.83 19.01
C LEU A 555 10.82 3.99 17.73
N LEU A 556 9.96 2.99 17.51
CA LEU A 556 9.95 2.22 16.26
C LEU A 556 9.74 3.12 15.03
N ALA A 557 8.81 4.07 15.07
CA ALA A 557 8.63 5.02 13.96
C ALA A 557 9.86 5.89 13.71
N THR A 558 10.57 6.32 14.77
CA THR A 558 11.83 7.06 14.59
C THR A 558 12.94 6.20 13.97
N VAL A 559 12.99 4.90 14.29
CA VAL A 559 13.91 3.95 13.66
C VAL A 559 13.57 3.75 12.19
N VAL A 560 12.27 3.62 11.85
CA VAL A 560 11.83 3.54 10.44
C VAL A 560 12.25 4.80 9.67
N ALA A 561 11.95 5.99 10.19
CA ALA A 561 12.29 7.26 9.54
C ALA A 561 13.82 7.44 9.38
N GLY A 562 14.61 7.12 10.41
CA GLY A 562 16.07 7.18 10.31
C GLY A 562 16.65 6.14 9.34
N SER A 563 16.03 4.97 9.24
CA SER A 563 16.41 3.96 8.24
C SER A 563 16.09 4.45 6.83
N VAL A 564 14.94 5.12 6.64
CA VAL A 564 14.57 5.75 5.36
C VAL A 564 15.58 6.82 5.00
N LEU A 565 15.95 7.72 5.92
CA LEU A 565 17.00 8.72 5.72
C LEU A 565 18.32 8.09 5.23
N ALA A 566 18.75 7.01 5.89
CA ALA A 566 19.94 6.25 5.49
C ALA A 566 19.82 5.65 4.09
N GLY A 567 18.68 5.01 3.80
CA GLY A 567 18.38 4.46 2.49
C GLY A 567 18.41 5.53 1.40
N GLU A 568 17.69 6.64 1.59
CA GLU A 568 17.60 7.78 0.67
C GLU A 568 18.99 8.33 0.35
N LEU A 569 19.79 8.60 1.38
CA LEU A 569 21.15 9.11 1.24
C LEU A 569 22.01 8.19 0.35
N SER A 570 21.99 6.88 0.61
CA SER A 570 22.80 5.92 -0.15
C SER A 570 22.34 5.78 -1.60
N LEU A 571 21.03 5.65 -1.85
CA LEU A 571 20.50 5.48 -3.20
C LEU A 571 20.72 6.73 -4.05
N MET A 572 20.42 7.92 -3.51
CA MET A 572 20.66 9.18 -4.22
C MET A 572 22.13 9.37 -4.56
N SER A 573 23.03 8.96 -3.67
CA SER A 573 24.48 8.99 -3.92
C SER A 573 24.89 8.01 -5.03
N ALA A 574 24.34 6.79 -5.04
CA ALA A 574 24.61 5.82 -6.09
C ALA A 574 24.10 6.26 -7.47
N ILE A 575 22.94 6.93 -7.53
CA ILE A 575 22.39 7.50 -8.77
C ILE A 575 23.28 8.66 -9.24
N SER A 576 23.60 9.59 -8.33
CA SER A 576 24.45 10.76 -8.62
C SER A 576 25.82 10.35 -9.16
N ALA A 577 26.41 9.28 -8.64
CA ALA A 577 27.69 8.73 -9.10
C ALA A 577 27.59 7.78 -10.32
N GLY A 578 26.39 7.52 -10.86
CA GLY A 578 26.20 6.57 -11.96
C GLY A 578 26.46 5.09 -11.61
N GLN A 579 26.43 4.72 -10.32
CA GLN A 579 26.82 3.40 -9.79
C GLN A 579 25.65 2.42 -9.63
N LEU A 580 24.41 2.85 -9.88
CA LEU A 580 23.21 2.05 -9.60
C LEU A 580 23.24 0.69 -10.32
N VAL A 581 23.42 0.69 -11.64
CA VAL A 581 23.39 -0.53 -12.46
C VAL A 581 24.49 -1.50 -12.04
N ASN A 582 25.73 -1.01 -11.87
CA ASN A 582 26.86 -1.83 -11.47
C ASN A 582 26.64 -2.50 -10.10
N SER A 583 25.98 -1.80 -9.18
CA SER A 583 25.66 -2.34 -7.85
C SER A 583 24.60 -3.44 -7.95
N HIS A 584 23.49 -3.21 -8.65
CA HIS A 584 22.45 -4.23 -8.84
C HIS A 584 22.97 -5.47 -9.60
N MET A 585 23.83 -5.29 -10.61
CA MET A 585 24.43 -6.42 -11.31
C MET A 585 25.31 -7.29 -10.40
N LYS A 586 25.96 -6.69 -9.40
CA LYS A 586 26.82 -7.40 -8.45
C LYS A 586 26.05 -8.16 -7.37
N TYR A 587 24.94 -7.62 -6.85
CA TYR A 587 24.26 -8.21 -5.69
C TYR A 587 22.82 -8.70 -5.96
N ASN A 588 22.19 -8.29 -7.06
CA ASN A 588 20.80 -8.64 -7.38
C ASN A 588 20.66 -9.58 -8.60
N ARG A 589 21.77 -10.12 -9.11
CA ARG A 589 21.77 -11.21 -10.11
C ARG A 589 22.65 -12.35 -9.63
N SER A 590 22.21 -13.59 -9.84
CA SER A 590 23.06 -14.75 -9.60
C SER A 590 24.22 -14.74 -10.59
N THR A 591 25.46 -14.77 -10.10
CA THR A 591 26.65 -14.93 -10.94
C THR A 591 26.73 -16.30 -11.64
N LYS A 592 25.84 -17.24 -11.26
CA LYS A 592 25.69 -18.57 -11.89
C LYS A 592 25.08 -18.54 -13.29
N ALA A 593 24.46 -17.43 -13.74
CA ALA A 593 23.94 -17.33 -15.10
C ALA A 593 25.01 -16.93 -16.15
N SER A 594 26.27 -16.75 -15.74
CA SER A 594 27.39 -16.30 -16.59
C SER A 594 28.61 -17.23 -16.56
N SER A 595 28.45 -18.45 -16.07
CA SER A 595 29.42 -19.55 -16.08
C SER A 595 28.73 -20.81 -16.57
#